data_AF-A0A0F9Q2I8-F1
#
_entry.id   AF-A0A0F9Q2I8-F1
#
_cell.length_a   1.000
_cell.length_b   1.000
_cell.length_c   1.000
_cell.angle_alpha   90.00
_cell.angle_beta   90.00
_cell.angle_gamma   90.00
#
_symmetry.space_group_name_H-M   'P 1'
#
loop_
_entity.id
_entity.type
_entity.pdbx_description
1 polymer ?
#
loop_
_entity_poly.entity_id
_entity_poly.type
_entity_poly.pdbx_seq_one_letter_code
_entity_poly.pdbx_strand_id
1 'polypeptide(L)' 'MALNKPGLQSDIDTLLNALLAFDGSSGQTQADAITKFKTDLSDAIDTFVKSATVTVPGTGLVAPTGGGPVTGTSTTGSLS' A
#
# COMPACT_ATOMS: atom_id res chain seq x y z
N MET A 1 8.63 -3.29 8.67
CA MET A 1 8.84 -2.03 7.89
C MET A 1 7.61 -1.16 8.08
N ALA A 2 7.78 0.14 8.34
CA ALA A 2 6.66 1.06 8.46
C ALA A 2 6.04 1.35 7.07
N LEU A 3 4.75 1.71 7.05
CA LEU A 3 4.05 2.16 5.85
C LEU A 3 4.78 3.37 5.22
N ASN A 4 5.24 3.28 3.96
CA ASN A 4 5.87 4.41 3.26
C ASN A 4 4.82 5.37 2.68
N LYS A 5 4.05 6.03 3.56
CA LYS A 5 3.01 6.98 3.16
C LYS A 5 3.52 8.08 2.21
N PRO A 6 4.74 8.66 2.40
CA PRO A 6 5.27 9.66 1.46
C PRO A 6 5.44 9.13 0.04
N GLY A 7 5.87 7.87 -0.13
CA GLY A 7 6.01 7.25 -1.45
C GLY A 7 4.67 7.15 -2.18
N LEU A 8 3.64 6.63 -1.51
CA LEU A 8 2.30 6.52 -2.09
C LEU A 8 1.73 7.90 -2.48
N GLN A 9 1.95 8.92 -1.65
CA GLN A 9 1.52 10.30 -1.96
C GLN A 9 2.19 10.82 -3.24
N SER A 10 3.50 10.60 -3.40
CA SER A 10 4.24 10.99 -4.61
C SER A 10 3.70 10.30 -5.86
N ASP A 11 3.33 9.02 -5.77
CA ASP A 11 2.77 8.27 -6.90
C ASP A 11 1.39 8.81 -7.28
N ILE A 12 0.53 9.06 -6.28
CA ILE A 12 -0.80 9.66 -6.49
C ILE A 12 -0.69 11.05 -7.14
N ASP A 13 0.22 11.89 -6.65
CA ASP A 13 0.44 13.24 -7.20
C ASP A 13 0.89 13.17 -8.67
N THR A 14 1.76 12.21 -9.00
CA THR A 14 2.21 11.99 -10.38
C THR A 14 1.07 11.60 -11.30
N LEU A 15 0.22 10.65 -10.86
CA LEU A 15 -0.94 10.19 -11.63
C LEU A 15 -1.98 11.30 -11.80
N LEU A 16 -2.23 12.10 -10.75
CA LEU A 16 -3.18 13.20 -10.80
C LEU A 16 -2.69 14.31 -11.74
N ASN A 17 -1.41 14.66 -11.69
CA ASN A 17 -0.81 15.64 -12.59
C ASN A 17 -0.87 15.18 -14.05
N ALA A 18 -0.66 13.88 -14.32
CA ALA A 18 -0.82 13.33 -15.67
C ALA A 18 -2.25 13.45 -16.20
N LEU A 19 -3.26 13.23 -15.33
CA LEU A 19 -4.66 13.42 -15.70
C LEU A 19 -5.00 14.91 -15.93
N LEU A 20 -4.50 15.81 -15.09
CA LEU A 20 -4.74 17.25 -15.22
C LEU A 20 -4.03 17.87 -16.43
N ALA A 21 -2.89 17.31 -16.83
CA ALA A 21 -2.14 17.71 -18.01
C ALA A 21 -2.71 17.14 -19.32
N PHE A 22 -3.76 16.32 -19.24
CA PHE A 22 -4.40 15.78 -20.44
C PHE A 22 -5.01 16.90 -21.30
N ASP A 23 -4.51 17.02 -22.53
CA ASP A 23 -4.89 18.07 -23.49
C ASP A 23 -5.59 17.51 -24.74
N GLY A 24 -5.81 16.19 -24.80
CA GLY A 24 -6.43 15.52 -25.95
C GLY A 24 -5.56 15.44 -27.20
N SER A 25 -4.30 15.89 -27.16
CA SER A 25 -3.39 15.92 -28.31
C SER A 25 -2.97 14.53 -28.81
N SER A 26 -3.17 13.50 -27.99
CA SER A 26 -2.84 12.09 -28.27
C SER A 26 -3.94 11.33 -29.01
N GLY A 27 -5.07 11.97 -29.36
CA GLY A 27 -6.21 11.30 -30.00
C GLY A 27 -6.99 10.36 -29.07
N GLN A 28 -6.56 10.21 -27.82
CA GLN A 28 -7.30 9.58 -26.73
C GLN A 28 -8.44 10.50 -26.28
N THR A 29 -9.52 9.93 -25.76
CA THR A 29 -10.60 10.73 -25.16
C THR A 29 -10.31 11.05 -23.70
N GLN A 30 -10.97 12.07 -23.15
CA GLN A 30 -10.91 12.35 -21.72
C GLN A 30 -11.40 11.15 -20.87
N ALA A 31 -12.35 10.36 -21.39
CA ALA A 31 -12.83 9.15 -20.73
C ALA A 31 -11.74 8.08 -20.63
N ASP A 32 -10.88 7.94 -21.67
CA ASP A 32 -9.75 7.01 -21.66
C ASP A 32 -8.70 7.44 -20.64
N ALA A 33 -8.41 8.74 -20.55
CA ALA A 33 -7.47 9.28 -19.56
C ALA A 33 -7.96 9.05 -18.12
N ILE A 34 -9.25 9.26 -17.84
CA ILE A 34 -9.87 8.97 -16.55
C ILE A 34 -9.81 7.48 -16.23
N THR A 35 -10.09 6.62 -17.22
CA THR A 35 -10.04 5.17 -17.05
C THR A 35 -8.63 4.72 -16.70
N LYS A 36 -7.63 5.21 -17.44
CA LYS A 36 -6.22 4.93 -17.17
C LYS A 36 -5.80 5.38 -15.77
N PHE A 37 -6.15 6.60 -15.37
CA PHE A 37 -5.86 7.10 -14.02
C PHE A 37 -6.44 6.19 -12.93
N LYS A 38 -7.68 5.72 -13.08
CA LYS A 38 -8.33 4.81 -12.11
C LYS A 38 -7.60 3.48 -12.00
N THR A 39 -7.19 2.90 -13.13
CA THR A 39 -6.43 1.66 -13.17
C THR A 39 -5.08 1.84 -12.49
N ASP A 40 -4.29 2.83 -12.90
CA ASP A 40 -2.96 3.07 -12.36
C ASP A 40 -2.99 3.38 -10.85
N LEU A 41 -3.99 4.15 -10.40
CA LEU A 41 -4.19 4.46 -8.97
C LEU A 41 -4.51 3.19 -8.18
N SER A 42 -5.37 2.33 -8.72
CA SER A 42 -5.76 1.08 -8.07
C SER A 42 -4.57 0.12 -7.96
N ASP A 43 -3.75 0.03 -9.01
CA ASP A 43 -2.53 -0.78 -9.03
C ASP A 43 -1.46 -0.25 -8.07
N ALA A 44 -1.30 1.07 -7.97
CA ALA A 44 -0.40 1.71 -7.01
C ALA A 44 -0.84 1.40 -5.57
N ILE A 45 -2.14 1.50 -5.27
CA ILE A 45 -2.69 1.15 -3.95
C ILE A 45 -2.51 -0.34 -3.65
N ASP A 46 -2.82 -1.23 -4.59
CA ASP A 46 -2.69 -2.68 -4.40
C ASP A 46 -1.22 -3.11 -4.18
N THR A 47 -0.31 -2.57 -4.98
CA THR A 47 1.15 -2.76 -4.81
C THR A 47 1.61 -2.27 -3.45
N PHE A 48 1.11 -1.10 -3.03
CA PHE A 48 1.43 -0.52 -1.74
C PHE A 48 0.90 -1.36 -0.57
N VAL A 49 -0.35 -1.80 -0.63
CA VAL A 49 -0.97 -2.64 0.41
C VAL A 49 -0.27 -3.99 0.52
N LYS A 50 0.11 -4.61 -0.62
CA LYS A 50 0.83 -5.90 -0.63
C LYS A 50 2.27 -5.80 -0.14
N SER A 51 2.95 -4.68 -0.39
CA SER A 51 4.32 -4.45 0.06
C SER A 51 4.41 -3.92 1.49
N ALA A 52 3.32 -3.39 2.03
CA ALA A 52 3.26 -2.94 3.41
C ALA A 52 3.42 -4.11 4.37
N THR A 53 4.48 -4.08 5.19
CA THR A 53 4.55 -4.94 6.38
C THR A 53 3.62 -4.35 7.42
N VAL A 54 2.47 -4.99 7.66
CA VAL A 54 1.61 -4.61 8.77
C VAL A 54 2.08 -5.30 10.04
N THR A 55 2.72 -4.54 10.93
CA THR A 55 3.01 -5.04 12.27
C THR A 55 1.74 -4.97 13.09
N VAL A 56 1.15 -6.13 13.35
CA VAL A 56 -0.02 -6.23 14.22
C VAL A 56 0.44 -6.05 15.67
N PRO A 57 -0.02 -5.02 16.40
CA PRO A 57 0.37 -4.82 17.79
C PRO A 57 -0.09 -6.02 18.61
N GLY A 58 0.85 -6.77 19.16
CA GLY A 58 0.57 -7.86 20.07
C GLY A 58 1.73 -8.02 21.02
N THR A 59 1.50 -8.66 22.16
CA THR A 59 2.55 -8.90 23.17
C THR A 59 3.66 -9.84 22.71
N GLY A 60 3.61 -10.31 21.46
CA GLY A 60 4.49 -11.34 20.94
C GLY A 60 4.39 -12.63 21.75
N LEU A 61 5.11 -13.66 21.32
CA LEU A 61 5.41 -14.80 22.18
C LEU A 61 6.88 -14.67 22.56
N VAL A 62 7.15 -14.55 23.85
CA VAL A 62 8.52 -14.42 24.36
C VAL A 62 9.16 -15.79 24.45
N ALA A 63 10.36 -15.95 23.91
CA ALA A 63 11.11 -17.19 24.02
C ALA A 63 11.56 -17.45 25.46
N PRO A 64 11.52 -18.71 25.95
CA PRO A 64 12.07 -19.05 27.26
C PRO A 64 13.58 -18.72 27.34
N THR A 65 14.01 -18.12 28.44
CA THR A 65 15.43 -17.97 28.77
C THR A 65 16.08 -19.35 28.89
N GLY A 66 17.01 -19.69 28.00
CA GLY A 66 17.66 -21.00 27.92
C GLY A 66 17.56 -21.69 26.56
N GLY A 67 16.77 -21.15 25.63
CA GLY A 67 16.61 -21.72 24.29
C GLY A 67 15.63 -22.88 24.30
N GLY A 68 14.50 -22.69 23.63
CA GLY A 68 13.45 -23.68 23.47
C GLY A 68 12.40 -23.18 22.49
N PRO A 69 11.56 -24.06 21.94
CA PRO A 69 10.50 -23.65 21.01
C PRO A 69 9.59 -22.61 21.66
N VAL A 70 9.36 -21.50 20.95
CA VAL A 70 8.35 -20.52 21.34
C VAL A 70 6.98 -21.15 21.06
N THR A 71 6.26 -21.55 22.11
CA THR A 71 4.94 -22.16 22.00
C THR A 71 3.86 -21.18 22.48
N GLY A 72 2.80 -21.02 21.69
CA GLY A 72 1.66 -20.17 22.03
C GLY A 72 0.91 -19.66 20.81
N THR A 73 -0.27 -19.08 21.03
CA THR A 73 -1.07 -18.40 20.01
C THR A 73 -1.08 -16.91 20.33
N SER A 74 -0.64 -16.06 19.40
CA SER A 74 -0.78 -14.61 19.54
C SER A 74 -2.24 -14.22 19.32
N THR A 75 -2.92 -13.71 20.36
CA THR A 75 -4.36 -13.40 20.33
C THR A 75 -4.67 -11.90 20.36
N THR A 76 -3.66 -11.05 20.59
CA THR A 76 -3.85 -9.60 20.80
C THR A 76 -3.71 -8.78 19.54
N GLY A 77 -3.24 -9.38 18.45
CA GLY A 77 -3.08 -8.68 17.19
C GLY A 77 -4.41 -8.49 16.46
N SER A 78 -4.83 -7.25 16.23
CA SER A 78 -5.92 -6.91 15.33
C SER A 78 -5.46 -5.99 14.20
N LEU A 79 -5.88 -6.29 12.97
CA LEU A 79 -5.80 -5.38 11.82
C LEU A 79 -7.06 -4.52 11.84
N SER A 80 -7.00 -3.36 12.51
CA SER A 80 -8.07 -2.37 12.50
C SER A 80 -7.99 -1.49 11.26
#